data_AF-A0A2D7AMY0-F1
#
_entry.id   AF-A0A2D7AMY0-F1
#
_cell.length_a   1.000
_cell.length_b   1.000
_cell.length_c   1.000
_cell.angle_alpha   90.00
_cell.angle_beta   90.00
_cell.angle_gamma   90.00
#
_symmetry.space_group_name_H-M   'P 1'
#
loop_
_entity.id
_entity.type
_entity.pdbx_description
1 polymer ?
#
loop_
_entity_poly.entity_id
_entity_poly.type
_entity_poly.pdbx_seq_one_letter_code
_entity_poly.pdbx_strand_id
1 'polypeptide(L)'
;MNYKKYLENNYAKKLAQAEQKEYYNGYLKENISVYEGDMELMKKHHKFIKYMYSTFAKYVIHRNIIIYYYNEEKCSISVLNKSVSISRTSLKKIIYDSIEEGWLCTNIDKSNKRQILVLPTKLRIKFWKIYAKNKYLNEKDSMLNQVREKLIQYELIENDKMIIKDQDDKNKKI
;
A
#
# COMPACT_ATOMS: atom_id res chain seq x y z
N MET A 1 -14.52 14.67 -13.89
CA MET A 1 -13.55 13.76 -13.21
C MET A 1 -14.32 12.97 -12.15
N ASN A 2 -14.21 11.63 -12.13
CA ASN A 2 -15.00 10.79 -11.20
C ASN A 2 -14.47 10.92 -9.76
N TYR A 3 -15.32 11.38 -8.82
CA TYR A 3 -14.96 11.63 -7.42
C TYR A 3 -14.39 10.40 -6.71
N LYS A 4 -14.89 9.19 -7.01
CA LYS A 4 -14.34 7.93 -6.49
C LYS A 4 -12.87 7.74 -6.89
N LYS A 5 -12.55 7.99 -8.17
CA LYS A 5 -11.20 7.87 -8.70
C LYS A 5 -10.24 8.89 -8.07
N TYR A 6 -10.74 10.07 -7.73
CA TYR A 6 -9.99 11.09 -7.00
C TYR A 6 -9.65 10.63 -5.57
N LEU A 7 -10.62 10.09 -4.83
CA LEU A 7 -10.39 9.55 -3.48
C LEU A 7 -9.42 8.36 -3.49
N GLU A 8 -9.56 7.43 -4.44
CA GLU A 8 -8.63 6.29 -4.60
C GLU A 8 -7.19 6.75 -4.84
N ASN A 9 -7.00 7.75 -5.71
CA ASN A 9 -5.68 8.30 -5.99
C ASN A 9 -5.08 9.02 -4.77
N ASN A 10 -5.89 9.76 -4.02
CA ASN A 10 -5.46 10.45 -2.81
C ASN A 10 -5.03 9.47 -1.70
N TYR A 11 -5.80 8.40 -1.49
CA TYR A 11 -5.44 7.36 -0.53
C TYR A 11 -4.14 6.66 -0.95
N ALA A 12 -4.04 6.27 -2.23
CA ALA A 12 -2.81 5.68 -2.80
C ALA A 12 -1.58 6.58 -2.60
N LYS A 13 -1.72 7.91 -2.74
CA LYS A 13 -0.64 8.87 -2.47
C LYS A 13 -0.24 8.90 -0.99
N LYS A 14 -1.22 9.06 -0.09
CA LYS A 14 -0.97 9.07 1.37
C LYS A 14 -0.28 7.79 1.83
N LEU A 15 -0.72 6.65 1.30
CA LEU A 15 -0.17 5.35 1.63
C LEU A 15 1.30 5.24 1.24
N ALA A 16 1.65 5.67 0.02
CA ALA A 16 3.03 5.65 -0.45
C ALA A 16 3.93 6.50 0.45
N GLN A 17 3.44 7.66 0.90
CA GLN A 17 4.17 8.53 1.83
C GLN A 17 4.33 7.91 3.22
N ALA A 18 3.31 7.23 3.73
CA ALA A 18 3.31 6.58 5.05
C ALA A 18 4.13 5.27 5.11
N GLU A 19 4.40 4.64 3.96
CA GLU A 19 5.11 3.36 3.88
C GLU A 19 6.62 3.50 4.15
N GLN A 20 7.01 3.64 5.42
CA GLN A 20 8.41 3.54 5.88
C GLN A 20 8.67 2.29 6.74
N LYS A 21 7.63 1.69 7.35
CA LYS A 21 7.77 0.63 8.36
C LYS A 21 7.58 -0.82 7.86
N GLU A 22 7.14 -1.03 6.62
CA GLU A 22 6.69 -2.36 6.15
C GLU A 22 7.73 -3.17 5.37
N TYR A 23 8.96 -2.66 5.18
CA TYR A 23 10.03 -3.38 4.48
C TYR A 23 10.25 -4.82 5.02
N TYR A 24 9.97 -5.05 6.31
CA TYR A 24 10.24 -6.32 6.99
C TYR A 24 9.07 -7.32 7.06
N ASN A 25 7.84 -6.93 6.68
CA ASN A 25 6.64 -7.80 6.83
C ASN A 25 5.93 -8.14 5.49
N GLY A 26 6.57 -7.83 4.35
CA GLY A 26 5.94 -7.73 3.02
C GLY A 26 5.59 -9.02 2.29
N TYR A 27 4.96 -10.00 2.94
CA TYR A 27 4.30 -11.09 2.21
C TYR A 27 2.81 -10.81 2.07
N LEU A 28 2.43 -10.26 0.93
CA LEU A 28 1.05 -10.23 0.50
C LEU A 28 0.62 -11.70 0.30
N LYS A 29 -0.31 -12.21 1.12
CA LYS A 29 -0.82 -13.57 0.95
C LYS A 29 -1.50 -13.68 -0.41
N GLU A 30 -1.25 -14.78 -1.12
CA GLU A 30 -1.92 -15.08 -2.37
C GLU A 30 -3.42 -15.18 -2.14
N ASN A 31 -4.17 -14.18 -2.61
CA ASN A 31 -5.62 -14.17 -2.52
C ASN A 31 -6.20 -13.75 -3.87
N ILE A 32 -6.65 -14.73 -4.66
CA ILE A 32 -7.15 -14.52 -6.02
C ILE A 32 -8.35 -13.58 -6.10
N SER A 33 -9.15 -13.48 -5.03
CA SER A 33 -10.33 -12.60 -4.98
C SER A 33 -9.96 -11.12 -5.09
N VAL A 34 -8.79 -10.74 -4.57
CA VAL A 34 -8.21 -9.40 -4.70
C VAL A 34 -7.96 -9.03 -6.16
N TYR A 35 -7.62 -10.03 -6.98
CA TYR A 35 -7.28 -9.88 -8.39
C TYR A 35 -8.48 -10.15 -9.30
N GLU A 36 -9.69 -10.23 -8.74
CA GLU A 36 -10.92 -10.44 -9.51
C GLU A 36 -10.86 -11.71 -10.39
N GLY A 37 -10.15 -12.75 -9.93
CA GLY A 37 -9.96 -13.99 -10.69
C GLY A 37 -8.75 -13.99 -11.65
N ASP A 38 -8.06 -12.88 -11.82
CA ASP A 38 -6.91 -12.74 -12.73
C ASP A 38 -5.63 -13.38 -12.14
N MET A 39 -5.46 -14.68 -12.40
CA MET A 39 -4.30 -15.45 -11.94
C MET A 39 -2.97 -14.94 -12.52
N GLU A 40 -2.98 -14.47 -13.77
CA GLU A 40 -1.76 -14.01 -14.44
C GLU A 40 -1.26 -12.72 -13.77
N LEU A 41 -2.17 -11.78 -13.52
CA LEU A 41 -1.89 -10.57 -12.79
C LEU A 41 -1.42 -10.84 -11.37
N MET A 42 -2.04 -11.81 -10.68
CA MET A 42 -1.61 -12.23 -9.35
C MET A 42 -0.16 -12.71 -9.35
N LYS A 43 0.20 -13.61 -10.27
CA LYS A 43 1.57 -14.15 -10.38
C LYS A 43 2.57 -13.05 -10.71
N LYS A 44 2.25 -12.17 -11.66
CA LYS A 44 3.10 -11.02 -12.02
C LYS A 44 3.29 -10.05 -10.85
N HIS A 45 2.21 -9.78 -10.08
CA HIS A 45 2.29 -8.92 -8.91
C HIS A 45 3.12 -9.53 -7.79
N HIS A 46 2.99 -10.84 -7.52
CA HIS A 46 3.81 -11.52 -6.53
C HIS A 46 5.30 -11.54 -6.92
N LYS A 47 5.61 -11.77 -8.21
CA LYS A 47 6.97 -11.65 -8.72
C LYS A 47 7.53 -10.24 -8.48
N PHE A 48 6.73 -9.21 -8.76
CA PHE A 48 7.10 -7.82 -8.51
C PHE A 48 7.35 -7.52 -7.03
N ILE A 49 6.47 -7.98 -6.13
CA ILE A 49 6.62 -7.81 -4.68
C ILE A 49 7.92 -8.48 -4.21
N LYS A 50 8.17 -9.73 -4.60
CA LYS A 50 9.43 -10.44 -4.28
C LYS A 50 10.65 -9.67 -4.79
N TYR A 51 10.59 -9.12 -5.99
CA TYR A 51 11.67 -8.29 -6.53
C TYR A 51 11.88 -7.02 -5.68
N MET A 52 10.81 -6.26 -5.40
CA MET A 52 10.90 -5.00 -4.66
C MET A 52 11.50 -5.18 -3.27
N TYR A 53 11.04 -6.18 -2.53
CA TYR A 53 11.51 -6.43 -1.18
C TYR A 53 12.83 -7.23 -1.11
N SER A 54 13.39 -7.65 -2.26
CA SER A 54 14.70 -8.33 -2.25
C SER A 54 15.85 -7.43 -1.80
N THR A 55 15.74 -6.10 -1.98
CA THR A 55 16.70 -5.14 -1.40
C THR A 55 16.02 -3.82 -1.04
N PHE A 56 16.53 -3.17 0.00
CA PHE A 56 16.03 -1.86 0.46
C PHE A 56 16.10 -0.80 -0.65
N ALA A 57 17.18 -0.82 -1.44
CA ALA A 57 17.33 0.09 -2.56
C ALA A 57 16.21 -0.05 -3.61
N LYS A 58 15.86 -1.29 -3.99
CA LYS A 58 14.77 -1.55 -4.96
C LYS A 58 13.44 -1.04 -4.42
N TYR A 59 13.13 -1.36 -3.16
CA TYR A 59 11.93 -0.86 -2.48
C TYR A 59 11.84 0.66 -2.54
N VAL A 60 12.89 1.37 -2.08
CA VAL A 60 12.88 2.84 -2.04
C VAL A 60 12.76 3.47 -3.43
N ILE A 61 13.48 2.95 -4.43
CA ILE A 61 13.41 3.43 -5.81
C ILE A 61 11.98 3.33 -6.34
N HIS A 62 11.36 2.16 -6.27
CA HIS A 62 10.01 1.97 -6.79
C HIS A 62 8.95 2.73 -6.00
N ARG A 63 9.09 2.84 -4.67
CA ARG A 63 8.22 3.68 -3.84
C ARG A 63 8.29 5.14 -4.27
N ASN A 64 9.50 5.67 -4.44
CA ASN A 64 9.68 7.07 -4.85
C ASN A 64 9.11 7.34 -6.24
N ILE A 65 9.29 6.43 -7.20
CA ILE A 65 8.66 6.57 -8.52
C ILE A 65 7.13 6.70 -8.41
N ILE A 66 6.49 5.91 -7.55
CA ILE A 66 5.04 6.01 -7.30
C ILE A 66 4.68 7.35 -6.65
N ILE A 67 5.43 7.81 -5.64
CA ILE A 67 5.19 9.10 -4.98
C ILE A 67 5.23 10.25 -5.98
N TYR A 68 6.30 10.32 -6.78
CA TYR A 68 6.47 11.37 -7.78
C TYR A 68 5.36 11.31 -8.85
N TYR A 69 4.95 10.11 -9.26
CA TYR A 69 3.83 9.93 -10.18
C TYR A 69 2.52 10.53 -9.64
N TYR A 70 2.16 10.26 -8.39
CA TYR A 70 0.94 10.80 -7.78
C TYR A 70 1.06 12.28 -7.35
N ASN A 71 2.28 12.81 -7.23
CA ASN A 71 2.53 14.23 -7.02
C ASN A 71 2.54 15.02 -8.33
N GLU A 72 2.48 14.35 -9.48
CA GLU A 72 2.68 14.99 -10.79
C GLU A 72 4.06 15.68 -10.91
N GLU A 73 5.05 15.14 -10.22
CA GLU A 73 6.43 15.64 -10.17
C GLU A 73 7.36 14.83 -11.09
N LYS A 74 8.41 15.49 -11.58
CA LYS A 74 9.40 14.84 -12.45
C LYS A 74 10.33 13.93 -11.65
N CYS A 75 10.23 12.63 -11.91
CA CYS A 75 11.15 11.64 -11.35
C CYS A 75 12.30 11.35 -12.33
N SER A 76 13.48 11.93 -12.11
CA SER A 76 14.66 11.66 -12.93
C SER A 76 15.61 10.65 -12.29
N ILE A 77 16.53 10.09 -13.07
CA ILE A 77 17.60 9.23 -12.54
C ILE A 77 18.42 9.96 -11.46
N SER A 78 18.66 11.27 -11.62
CA SER A 78 19.41 12.07 -10.63
C SER A 78 18.64 12.20 -9.32
N VAL A 79 17.32 12.42 -9.40
CA VAL A 79 16.44 12.48 -8.22
C VAL A 79 16.46 11.14 -7.46
N LEU A 80 16.32 10.02 -8.19
CA LEU A 80 16.35 8.69 -7.57
C LEU A 80 17.72 8.37 -6.94
N ASN A 81 18.82 8.76 -7.58
CA ASN A 81 20.16 8.53 -7.04
C ASN A 81 20.41 9.27 -5.72
N LYS A 82 19.81 10.47 -5.54
CA LYS A 82 19.88 11.20 -4.26
C LYS A 82 19.05 10.54 -3.15
N SER A 83 18.06 9.72 -3.51
CA SER A 83 17.14 9.13 -2.55
C SER A 83 17.63 7.83 -1.92
N VAL A 84 18.68 7.21 -2.47
CA VAL A 84 19.25 5.95 -1.96
C VAL A 84 20.77 5.97 -2.08
N SER A 85 21.48 5.51 -1.06
CA SER A 85 22.95 5.46 -1.04
C SER A 85 23.52 4.28 -1.85
N ILE A 86 23.28 4.25 -3.17
CA ILE A 86 23.87 3.26 -4.09
C ILE A 86 24.59 3.93 -5.27
N SER A 87 25.48 3.16 -5.90
CA SER A 87 26.15 3.62 -7.12
C SER A 87 25.15 3.91 -8.26
N ARG A 88 25.50 4.87 -9.11
CA ARG A 88 24.69 5.21 -10.30
C ARG A 88 24.51 4.00 -11.23
N THR A 89 25.50 3.11 -11.30
CA THR A 89 25.45 1.87 -12.08
C THR A 89 24.41 0.91 -11.51
N SER A 90 24.40 0.70 -10.19
CA SER A 90 23.41 -0.14 -9.52
C SER A 90 21.99 0.41 -9.68
N LEU A 91 21.81 1.74 -9.56
CA LEU A 91 20.52 2.38 -9.81
C LEU A 91 20.04 2.14 -11.25
N LYS A 92 20.91 2.35 -12.24
CA LYS A 92 20.57 2.10 -13.64
C LYS A 92 20.16 0.65 -13.87
N LYS A 93 20.88 -0.31 -13.28
CA LYS A 93 20.53 -1.73 -13.37
C LYS A 93 19.12 -2.00 -12.83
N ILE A 94 18.79 -1.50 -11.64
CA ILE A 94 17.44 -1.63 -11.07
C ILE A 94 16.38 -1.07 -12.02
N ILE A 95 16.61 0.11 -12.61
CA ILE A 95 15.69 0.73 -13.56
C ILE A 95 15.57 -0.12 -14.83
N TYR A 96 16.67 -0.60 -15.41
CA TYR A 96 16.66 -1.42 -16.62
C TYR A 96 15.96 -2.75 -16.40
N ASP A 97 16.31 -3.49 -15.35
CA ASP A 97 15.63 -4.74 -14.98
C ASP A 97 14.11 -4.52 -14.87
N SER A 98 13.71 -3.39 -14.28
CA SER A 98 12.30 -3.03 -14.11
C SER A 98 11.59 -2.61 -15.41
N ILE A 99 12.33 -2.11 -16.40
CA ILE A 99 11.82 -1.80 -17.73
C ILE A 99 11.64 -3.10 -18.52
N GLU A 100 12.62 -4.01 -18.46
CA GLU A 100 12.56 -5.33 -19.10
C GLU A 100 11.36 -6.14 -18.59
N GLU A 101 11.08 -6.08 -17.29
CA GLU A 101 9.91 -6.71 -16.67
C GLU A 101 8.59 -5.94 -16.91
N GLY A 102 8.63 -4.78 -17.58
CA GLY A 102 7.46 -3.99 -17.95
C GLY A 102 6.81 -3.20 -16.80
N TRP A 103 7.51 -3.01 -15.68
CA TRP A 103 7.01 -2.24 -14.54
C TRP A 103 7.28 -0.74 -14.67
N LEU A 104 8.38 -0.37 -15.32
CA LEU A 104 8.78 1.01 -15.54
C LEU A 104 8.92 1.31 -17.04
N CYS A 105 8.86 2.59 -17.37
CA CYS A 105 9.28 3.10 -18.66
C CYS A 105 10.06 4.40 -18.48
N THR A 106 10.75 4.83 -19.53
CA THR A 106 11.52 6.08 -19.53
C THR A 106 11.08 6.99 -20.65
N ASN A 107 11.18 8.30 -20.41
CA ASN A 107 10.95 9.34 -21.41
C ASN A 107 12.04 10.41 -21.29
N ILE A 108 12.36 11.05 -22.42
CA ILE A 108 13.22 12.23 -22.42
C ILE A 108 12.41 13.43 -21.89
N ASP A 109 12.96 14.19 -20.96
CA ASP A 109 12.31 15.40 -20.48
C ASP A 109 12.25 16.47 -21.58
N LYS A 110 11.04 16.95 -21.88
CA LYS A 110 10.80 17.99 -22.89
C LYS A 110 11.45 19.33 -22.53
N SER A 111 11.54 19.68 -21.24
CA SER A 111 12.17 20.94 -20.83
C SER A 111 13.70 20.83 -20.72
N ASN A 112 14.23 19.62 -20.53
CA ASN A 112 15.66 19.38 -20.46
C ASN A 112 16.00 18.04 -21.13
N LYS A 113 16.33 18.09 -22.43
CA LYS A 113 16.59 16.89 -23.24
C LYS A 113 17.76 16.01 -22.73
N ARG A 114 18.59 16.51 -21.81
CA ARG A 114 19.67 15.74 -21.18
C ARG A 114 19.18 14.86 -20.02
N GLN A 115 17.95 15.06 -19.55
CA GLN A 115 17.37 14.31 -18.44
C GLN A 115 16.43 13.21 -18.94
N ILE A 116 16.59 12.04 -18.35
CA ILE A 116 15.70 10.90 -18.52
C ILE A 116 14.79 10.83 -17.30
N LEU A 117 13.49 10.85 -17.56
CA LEU A 117 12.43 10.66 -16.58
C LEU A 117 12.07 9.17 -16.51
N VAL A 118 11.79 8.69 -15.31
CA VAL A 118 11.36 7.32 -15.02
C VAL A 118 9.91 7.37 -14.56
N LEU A 119 9.06 6.56 -15.20
CA LEU A 119 7.62 6.57 -15.00
C LEU A 119 7.14 5.14 -14.71
N PRO A 120 6.11 4.96 -13.87
CA PRO A 120 5.47 3.66 -13.72
C PRO A 120 4.61 3.35 -14.96
N THR A 121 4.63 2.09 -15.40
CA THR A 121 3.69 1.64 -16.44
C THR A 121 2.27 1.49 -15.90
N LYS A 122 1.29 1.30 -16.79
CA LYS A 122 -0.09 0.97 -16.40
C LYS A 122 -0.14 -0.27 -15.49
N LEU A 123 0.70 -1.26 -15.77
CA LEU A 123 0.80 -2.49 -14.97
C LEU A 123 1.28 -2.18 -13.54
N ARG A 124 2.35 -1.39 -13.41
CA ARG A 124 2.89 -0.99 -12.10
C ARG A 124 1.91 -0.15 -11.29
N ILE A 125 1.13 0.72 -11.93
CA ILE A 125 0.05 1.46 -11.28
C ILE A 125 -1.06 0.50 -10.82
N LYS A 126 -1.42 -0.51 -11.64
CA LYS A 126 -2.41 -1.54 -11.26
C LYS A 126 -1.96 -2.30 -10.01
N PHE A 127 -0.70 -2.71 -9.95
CA PHE A 127 -0.10 -3.33 -8.75
C PHE A 127 -0.22 -2.45 -7.51
N TRP A 128 0.12 -1.16 -7.63
CA TRP A 128 0.00 -0.23 -6.51
C TRP A 128 -1.43 -0.09 -6.00
N LYS A 129 -2.41 0.01 -6.92
CA LYS A 129 -3.83 0.10 -6.56
C LYS A 129 -4.34 -1.14 -5.85
N ILE A 130 -3.87 -2.32 -6.25
CA ILE A 130 -4.20 -3.58 -5.58
C ILE A 130 -3.68 -3.58 -4.14
N TYR A 131 -2.42 -3.19 -3.95
CA TYR A 131 -1.84 -3.04 -2.62
C TYR A 131 -2.64 -2.04 -1.77
N ALA A 132 -2.93 -0.86 -2.31
CA ALA A 132 -3.69 0.18 -1.59
C ALA A 132 -5.12 -0.29 -1.23
N LYS A 133 -5.82 -0.96 -2.15
CA LYS A 133 -7.16 -1.52 -1.89
C LYS A 133 -7.12 -2.53 -0.74
N ASN A 134 -6.14 -3.44 -0.74
CA ASN A 134 -6.01 -4.42 0.32
C ASN A 134 -5.71 -3.80 1.68
N LYS A 135 -4.82 -2.80 1.70
CA LYS A 135 -4.49 -2.10 2.94
C LYS A 135 -5.70 -1.37 3.51
N TYR A 136 -6.47 -0.69 2.66
CA TYR A 136 -7.73 -0.05 3.06
C TYR A 136 -8.74 -1.06 3.64
N LEU A 137 -8.90 -2.23 3.00
CA LEU A 137 -9.81 -3.26 3.49
C LEU A 137 -9.36 -3.80 4.85
N ASN A 138 -8.07 -4.06 5.04
CA ASN A 138 -7.53 -4.51 6.31
C ASN A 138 -7.70 -3.45 7.42
N GLU A 139 -7.46 -2.18 7.13
CA GLU A 139 -7.70 -1.07 8.07
C GLU A 139 -9.18 -0.96 8.45
N LYS A 140 -10.08 -1.09 7.46
CA LYS A 140 -11.53 -1.10 7.68
C LYS A 140 -11.97 -2.27 8.55
N ASP A 141 -11.49 -3.48 8.26
CA ASP A 141 -11.83 -4.68 9.03
C ASP A 141 -11.30 -4.59 10.47
N SER A 142 -10.11 -4.02 10.65
CA SER A 142 -9.56 -3.74 11.98
C SER A 142 -10.44 -2.77 12.77
N MET A 143 -10.89 -1.66 12.16
CA MET A 143 -11.84 -0.74 12.81
C MET A 143 -13.17 -1.42 13.14
N LEU A 144 -13.72 -2.23 12.23
CA LEU A 144 -14.96 -2.98 12.47
C LEU A 144 -14.81 -3.94 13.65
N ASN A 145 -13.67 -4.61 13.77
CA ASN A 145 -13.40 -5.50 14.91
C ASN A 145 -13.31 -4.73 16.23
N GLN A 146 -12.66 -3.57 16.26
CA GLN A 146 -12.64 -2.71 17.45
C GLN A 146 -14.04 -2.27 17.88
N VAL A 147 -14.92 -1.98 16.92
CA VAL A 147 -16.33 -1.64 17.21
C VAL A 147 -17.07 -2.86 17.78
N ARG A 148 -16.89 -4.05 17.19
CA ARG A 148 -17.50 -5.31 17.69
C ARG A 148 -17.05 -5.64 19.10
N GLU A 149 -15.75 -5.53 19.39
CA GLU A 149 -15.20 -5.77 20.73
C GLU A 149 -15.83 -4.81 21.75
N LYS A 150 -15.97 -3.52 21.41
CA LYS A 150 -16.64 -2.55 22.29
C LYS A 150 -18.12 -2.88 22.53
N LEU A 151 -18.84 -3.36 21.51
CA LEU A 151 -20.24 -3.77 21.66
C LEU A 151 -20.36 -4.98 22.59
N ILE A 152 -19.51 -6.00 22.41
CA ILE A 152 -19.47 -7.17 23.29
C ILE A 152 -19.17 -6.75 24.73
N GLN A 153 -18.18 -5.87 24.94
CA GLN A 153 -17.86 -5.34 26.28
C GLN A 153 -19.03 -4.59 26.91
N TYR A 154 -19.77 -3.81 26.11
CA TYR A 154 -20.97 -3.11 26.58
C TYR A 154 -22.08 -4.09 26.98
N GLU A 155 -22.35 -5.11 26.18
CA GLU A 155 -23.34 -6.15 26.49
C GLU A 155 -22.98 -6.92 27.77
N LEU A 156 -21.71 -7.24 27.98
CA LEU A 156 -21.24 -7.87 29.21
C LEU A 156 -21.48 -6.98 30.44
N ILE A 157 -21.13 -5.69 30.35
CA ILE A 157 -21.37 -4.71 31.43
C ILE A 157 -22.87 -4.58 31.76
N GLU A 158 -23.74 -4.52 30.76
CA GLU A 158 -25.19 -4.41 30.99
C GLU A 158 -25.77 -5.67 31.62
N ASN A 159 -25.31 -6.86 31.20
CA ASN A 159 -25.70 -8.13 31.83
C ASN A 159 -25.26 -8.19 33.29
N ASP A 160 -24.03 -7.77 33.61
CA ASP A 160 -23.53 -7.72 34.98
C ASP A 160 -24.36 -6.76 35.85
N LYS A 161 -24.74 -5.60 35.33
CA LYS A 161 -25.64 -4.66 36.03
C LYS A 161 -27.01 -5.25 36.30
N MET A 162 -27.58 -6.01 35.36
CA MET A 162 -28.86 -6.68 35.56
C MET A 162 -28.76 -7.74 36.67
N ILE A 163 -27.69 -8.53 36.69
CA ILE A 163 -27.45 -9.54 37.73
C ILE A 163 -27.32 -8.89 39.11
N ILE A 164 -26.56 -7.79 39.22
CA ILE A 164 -26.39 -7.05 40.48
C ILE A 164 -27.74 -6.49 40.95
N LYS A 165 -28.51 -5.87 40.04
CA LYS A 165 -29.82 -5.31 40.36
C LYS A 165 -30.82 -6.38 40.83
N ASP A 166 -30.83 -7.55 40.19
CA ASP A 166 -31.67 -8.68 40.57
C ASP A 166 -31.30 -9.26 41.95
N GLN A 167 -30.02 -9.19 42.33
CA GLN A 167 -29.55 -9.60 43.67
C GLN A 167 -29.98 -8.58 44.74
N ASP A 168 -29.83 -7.29 44.46
CA ASP A 168 -30.24 -6.21 45.37
C ASP A 168 -31.75 -6.18 45.60
N ASP A 169 -32.57 -6.43 44.57
CA ASP A 169 -34.03 -6.48 44.66
C ASP A 169 -34.53 -7.73 45.41
N LYS A 170 -33.76 -8.83 45.41
CA LYS A 170 -34.05 -10.03 46.23
C LYS A 170 -33.69 -9.79 47.70
N ASN A 171 -32.59 -9.10 47.98
CA ASN A 171 -32.15 -8.81 49.34
C ASN A 171 -33.03 -7.78 50.07
N LYS A 172 -33.74 -6.91 49.33
CA LYS A 172 -34.71 -5.94 49.91
C LYS A 172 -36.09 -6.51 50.25
N LYS A 173 -36.37 -7.76 49.87
CA LYS A 173 -37.67 -8.44 50.10
C LYS A 173 -37.67 -9.37 51.32
N ILE A 174 -36.60 -9.36 52.12
CA ILE A 174 -36.45 -10.05 53.40
C ILE A 174 -36.47 -8.99 54.51
#